data_AF-A0A139WXY0-F1
#
_entry.id   AF-A0A139WXY0-F1
#
_cell.length_a   1.000
_cell.length_b   1.000
_cell.length_c   1.000
_cell.angle_alpha   90.00
_cell.angle_beta   90.00
_cell.angle_gamma   90.00
#
_symmetry.space_group_name_H-M   'P 1'
#
loop_
_entity.id
_entity.type
_entity.pdbx_description
1 polymer ?
#
loop_
_entity_poly.entity_id
_entity_poly.type
_entity_poly.pdbx_seq_one_letter_code
_entity_poly.pdbx_strand_id
1 'polypeptide(L)'
;MKTNLRKLKPSFWASLFSSILCLCPLSSLALTVQEVPNPRKDYGGWVTDMAGILSNETETQLNQMISQLEAKKGVEIAVVSVPKTAPADSPKKFATELFNHWGIGKKGQNNGVLFLISVGDRRVEIETGNGVEAILPDAKVGNIIDTQIIPKFKKGDFEGGTLAGTKALVVILESDEASSVNKVITSTQETFSNEEAPTDSASRWVMLVMSGTPILFIGSVIYLKRRKIFIRPFGQTRLSKGNYIFLCADCEQPMKKVDKITLSPHLSNVAKTAQRLGSVRFEGWQCPNCSQNLTERKFHIVACESNSPRFRQCPHCQELTITLTKKMIAKTTEHSSGRWLITYKCHSCSFQHQNEEIIPCFSPPRTTRRSKAGSSWGGDSGSFGGDSGSFGGDSGSFGGDSGSFGGGSSDGGGAGGSW
;
A
#
# COMPACT_ATOMS: atom_id res chain seq x y z
N MET A 1 -9.48 -46.84 43.28
CA MET A 1 -10.83 -46.26 43.02
C MET A 1 -10.89 -45.79 41.57
N LYS A 2 -11.62 -46.48 40.69
CA LYS A 2 -11.82 -46.08 39.29
C LYS A 2 -13.01 -45.12 39.23
N THR A 3 -12.76 -43.82 39.16
CA THR A 3 -13.82 -42.81 38.99
C THR A 3 -14.31 -42.82 37.54
N ASN A 4 -15.61 -43.08 37.37
CA ASN A 4 -16.27 -43.17 36.07
C ASN A 4 -16.55 -41.75 35.53
N LEU A 5 -15.71 -41.26 34.61
CA LEU A 5 -15.79 -39.91 34.02
C LEU A 5 -17.04 -39.65 33.15
N ARG A 6 -17.89 -40.66 32.89
CA ARG A 6 -19.09 -40.55 32.04
C ARG A 6 -20.34 -39.98 32.73
N LYS A 7 -20.29 -39.65 34.04
CA LYS A 7 -21.44 -39.12 34.81
C LYS A 7 -21.25 -37.67 35.29
N LEU A 8 -20.42 -36.88 34.63
CA LEU A 8 -20.28 -35.46 34.95
C LEU A 8 -21.42 -34.67 34.29
N LYS A 9 -22.09 -33.80 35.08
CA LYS A 9 -23.21 -32.96 34.63
C LYS A 9 -22.77 -32.05 33.46
N PRO A 10 -23.65 -31.73 32.49
CA PRO A 10 -23.32 -30.92 31.32
C PRO A 10 -22.76 -29.53 31.66
N SER A 11 -23.07 -28.98 32.84
CA SER A 11 -22.49 -27.73 33.35
C SER A 11 -20.99 -27.82 33.63
N PHE A 12 -20.47 -29.00 33.96
CA PHE A 12 -19.04 -29.21 34.23
C PHE A 12 -18.21 -29.19 32.93
N TRP A 13 -18.76 -29.75 31.85
CA TRP A 13 -18.14 -29.70 30.52
C TRP A 13 -18.19 -28.31 29.90
N ALA A 14 -19.29 -27.56 30.10
CA ALA A 14 -19.40 -26.17 29.65
C ALA A 14 -18.38 -25.24 30.33
N SER A 15 -18.13 -25.45 31.63
CA SER A 15 -17.12 -24.68 32.39
C SER A 15 -15.69 -25.00 31.93
N LEU A 16 -15.39 -26.27 31.64
CA LEU A 16 -14.07 -26.69 31.15
C LEU A 16 -13.79 -26.13 29.74
N PHE A 17 -14.79 -26.16 28.84
CA PHE A 17 -14.68 -25.58 27.50
C PHE A 17 -14.58 -24.05 27.51
N SER A 18 -15.31 -23.36 28.41
CA SER A 18 -15.22 -21.91 28.59
C SER A 18 -13.83 -21.47 29.09
N SER A 19 -13.25 -22.27 29.99
CA SER A 19 -11.91 -22.01 30.55
C SER A 19 -10.79 -22.24 29.51
N ILE A 20 -10.94 -23.24 28.63
CA ILE A 20 -10.01 -23.52 27.52
C ILE A 20 -10.09 -22.44 26.42
N LEU A 21 -11.29 -21.88 26.17
CA LEU A 21 -11.47 -20.81 25.19
C LEU A 21 -10.86 -19.47 25.64
N CYS A 22 -10.76 -19.22 26.96
CA CYS A 22 -10.07 -18.06 27.53
C CYS A 22 -8.54 -18.23 27.63
N LEU A 23 -8.01 -19.45 27.47
CA LEU A 23 -6.57 -19.73 27.52
C LEU A 23 -5.92 -19.89 26.14
N CYS A 24 -6.67 -19.75 25.03
CA CYS A 24 -6.05 -19.57 23.73
C CYS A 24 -5.29 -18.24 23.76
N PRO A 25 -3.95 -18.23 23.71
CA PRO A 25 -3.22 -16.99 23.55
C PRO A 25 -3.73 -16.37 22.25
N LEU A 26 -4.25 -15.13 22.31
CA LEU A 26 -4.42 -14.34 21.11
C LEU A 26 -3.01 -14.26 20.51
N SER A 27 -2.77 -15.03 19.44
CA SER A 27 -1.56 -14.90 18.66
C SER A 27 -1.41 -13.42 18.35
N SER A 28 -0.41 -12.79 18.95
CA SER A 28 -0.04 -11.41 18.65
C SER A 28 0.08 -11.34 17.13
N LEU A 29 -0.75 -10.52 16.50
CA LEU A 29 -0.65 -10.21 15.07
C LEU A 29 0.65 -9.42 14.88
N ALA A 30 1.75 -10.15 14.83
CA ALA A 30 3.07 -9.64 14.58
C ALA A 30 3.19 -9.44 13.08
N LEU A 31 3.18 -8.18 12.62
CA LEU A 31 3.37 -7.88 11.21
C LEU A 31 4.85 -8.09 10.87
N THR A 32 5.13 -9.12 10.07
CA THR A 32 6.49 -9.37 9.57
C THR A 32 6.70 -8.71 8.21
N VAL A 33 7.97 -8.45 7.86
CA VAL A 33 8.33 -7.86 6.55
C VAL A 33 7.79 -8.68 5.37
N GLN A 34 7.67 -10.00 5.54
CA GLN A 34 7.16 -10.93 4.54
C GLN A 34 5.64 -10.84 4.34
N GLU A 35 4.91 -10.28 5.30
CA GLU A 35 3.46 -10.11 5.23
C GLU A 35 3.05 -8.81 4.53
N VAL A 36 3.98 -7.87 4.35
CA VAL A 36 3.72 -6.64 3.60
C VAL A 36 3.68 -6.99 2.10
N PRO A 37 2.53 -6.82 1.41
CA PRO A 37 2.42 -7.16 0.00
C PRO A 37 3.29 -6.22 -0.83
N ASN A 38 4.03 -6.81 -1.76
CA ASN A 38 4.98 -6.10 -2.59
C ASN A 38 4.23 -5.58 -3.82
N PRO A 39 4.00 -4.25 -3.93
CA PRO A 39 3.08 -3.71 -4.93
C PRO A 39 3.59 -3.97 -6.35
N ARG A 40 4.92 -4.00 -6.51
CA ARG A 40 5.56 -4.19 -7.79
C ARG A 40 5.45 -5.62 -8.29
N LYS A 41 5.65 -6.62 -7.40
CA LYS A 41 5.50 -8.04 -7.72
C LYS A 41 4.04 -8.48 -7.82
N ASP A 42 3.18 -7.95 -6.96
CA ASP A 42 1.82 -8.45 -6.81
C ASP A 42 0.86 -7.86 -7.86
N TYR A 43 1.02 -6.58 -8.19
CA TYR A 43 0.11 -5.87 -9.11
C TYR A 43 0.76 -4.78 -9.98
N GLY A 44 2.10 -4.71 -10.03
CA GLY A 44 2.83 -3.78 -10.90
C GLY A 44 2.79 -2.31 -10.47
N GLY A 45 2.44 -2.02 -9.22
CA GLY A 45 2.41 -0.67 -8.64
C GLY A 45 3.63 -0.32 -7.79
N TRP A 46 3.52 0.79 -7.07
CA TRP A 46 4.53 1.37 -6.17
C TRP A 46 4.00 1.60 -4.76
N VAL A 47 2.69 1.48 -4.55
CA VAL A 47 2.02 1.85 -3.30
C VAL A 47 1.37 0.62 -2.65
N THR A 48 1.61 0.45 -1.35
CA THR A 48 0.94 -0.52 -0.48
C THR A 48 0.34 0.21 0.72
N ASP A 49 -0.99 0.28 0.84
CA ASP A 49 -1.70 0.90 1.97
C ASP A 49 -2.34 -0.16 2.89
N MET A 50 -1.57 -0.69 3.85
CA MET A 50 -2.13 -1.63 4.85
C MET A 50 -2.86 -0.90 5.99
N ALA A 51 -2.55 0.39 6.22
CA ALA A 51 -3.17 1.17 7.27
C ALA A 51 -4.55 1.75 6.87
N GLY A 52 -4.89 1.75 5.58
CA GLY A 52 -6.15 2.29 5.06
C GLY A 52 -6.23 3.82 5.18
N ILE A 53 -5.09 4.49 5.06
CA ILE A 53 -4.96 5.95 5.19
C ILE A 53 -4.93 6.67 3.85
N LEU A 54 -4.79 5.94 2.73
CA LEU A 54 -4.73 6.50 1.39
C LEU A 54 -6.04 6.21 0.64
N SER A 55 -6.50 7.21 -0.12
CA SER A 55 -7.60 7.04 -1.07
C SER A 55 -7.08 6.44 -2.37
N ASN A 56 -7.92 5.74 -3.14
CA ASN A 56 -7.55 5.21 -4.45
C ASN A 56 -7.06 6.31 -5.39
N GLU A 57 -7.66 7.50 -5.30
CA GLU A 57 -7.25 8.69 -6.04
C GLU A 57 -5.81 9.08 -5.69
N THR A 58 -5.49 9.09 -4.39
CA THR A 58 -4.12 9.34 -3.90
C THR A 58 -3.16 8.25 -4.34
N GLU A 59 -3.49 6.98 -4.19
CA GLU A 59 -2.67 5.86 -4.67
C GLU A 59 -2.42 5.96 -6.18
N THR A 60 -3.43 6.32 -6.97
CA THR A 60 -3.30 6.50 -8.42
C THR A 60 -2.34 7.64 -8.75
N GLN A 61 -2.46 8.78 -8.06
CA GLN A 61 -1.56 9.92 -8.23
C GLN A 61 -0.12 9.57 -7.86
N LEU A 62 0.09 8.88 -6.74
CA LEU A 62 1.40 8.40 -6.30
C LEU A 62 2.00 7.43 -7.33
N ASN A 63 1.24 6.41 -7.74
CA ASN A 63 1.69 5.44 -8.74
C ASN A 63 2.05 6.10 -10.08
N GLN A 64 1.25 7.07 -10.53
CA GLN A 64 1.52 7.79 -11.78
C GLN A 64 2.78 8.64 -11.68
N MET A 65 2.94 9.40 -10.60
CA MET A 65 4.10 10.27 -10.38
C MET A 65 5.40 9.46 -10.29
N ILE A 66 5.37 8.35 -9.53
CA ILE A 66 6.53 7.47 -9.39
C ILE A 66 6.86 6.76 -10.70
N SER A 67 5.86 6.29 -11.45
CA SER A 67 6.09 5.66 -12.76
C SER A 67 6.70 6.64 -13.77
N GLN A 68 6.33 7.93 -13.70
CA GLN A 68 6.92 8.96 -14.54
C GLN A 68 8.39 9.22 -14.17
N LEU A 69 8.72 9.27 -12.87
CA LEU A 69 10.11 9.38 -12.41
C LEU A 69 10.93 8.16 -12.85
N GLU A 70 10.41 6.94 -12.67
CA GLU A 70 11.09 5.72 -13.09
C GLU A 70 11.37 5.74 -14.60
N ALA A 71 10.38 6.11 -15.42
CA ALA A 71 10.56 6.19 -16.87
C ALA A 71 11.61 7.24 -17.30
N LYS A 72 11.75 8.34 -16.55
CA LYS A 72 12.69 9.42 -16.89
C LYS A 72 14.11 9.21 -16.37
N LYS A 73 14.23 8.73 -15.12
CA LYS A 73 15.49 8.70 -14.35
C LYS A 73 15.89 7.29 -13.93
N GLY A 74 15.04 6.29 -14.12
CA GLY A 74 15.27 4.92 -13.68
C GLY A 74 15.16 4.70 -12.17
N VAL A 75 14.84 5.75 -11.40
CA VAL A 75 14.75 5.74 -9.93
C VAL A 75 13.43 5.09 -9.49
N GLU A 76 13.48 4.22 -8.48
CA GLU A 76 12.32 3.50 -7.97
C GLU A 76 11.92 4.03 -6.60
N ILE A 77 10.67 4.47 -6.43
CA ILE A 77 10.12 4.87 -5.12
C ILE A 77 9.01 3.88 -4.74
N ALA A 78 9.04 3.35 -3.52
CA ALA A 78 7.93 2.59 -2.95
C ALA A 78 7.31 3.38 -1.79
N VAL A 79 5.98 3.47 -1.76
CA VAL A 79 5.24 4.09 -0.65
C VAL A 79 4.49 3.00 0.09
N VAL A 80 4.71 2.90 1.40
CA VAL A 80 4.15 1.83 2.23
C VAL A 80 3.53 2.44 3.47
N SER A 81 2.26 2.12 3.73
CA SER A 81 1.61 2.39 5.01
C SER A 81 1.38 1.08 5.75
N VAL A 82 1.66 1.07 7.06
CA VAL A 82 1.40 -0.06 7.95
C VAL A 82 0.70 0.40 9.23
N PRO A 83 -0.19 -0.42 9.81
CA PRO A 83 -0.80 -0.10 11.10
C PRO A 83 0.22 0.03 12.22
N LYS A 84 1.27 -0.80 12.23
CA LYS A 84 2.35 -0.82 13.22
C LYS A 84 3.54 -1.62 12.70
N THR A 85 4.77 -1.33 13.14
CA THR A 85 5.96 -2.10 12.75
C THR A 85 6.38 -3.16 13.77
N ALA A 86 5.73 -3.20 14.94
CA ALA A 86 5.98 -4.26 15.93
C ALA A 86 5.65 -5.65 15.33
N PRO A 87 6.50 -6.66 15.56
CA PRO A 87 7.48 -6.77 16.64
C PRO A 87 8.91 -6.34 16.26
N ALA A 88 9.14 -5.68 15.12
CA ALA A 88 10.48 -5.19 14.79
C ALA A 88 11.03 -4.22 15.85
N ASP A 89 12.35 -4.23 16.05
CA ASP A 89 13.00 -3.44 17.11
C ASP A 89 12.74 -1.93 16.99
N SER A 90 12.59 -1.43 15.77
CA SER A 90 12.20 -0.04 15.51
C SER A 90 11.57 0.11 14.11
N PRO A 91 10.77 1.18 13.88
CA PRO A 91 10.26 1.49 12.55
C PRO A 91 11.37 1.66 11.50
N LYS A 92 12.52 2.26 11.87
CA LYS A 92 13.69 2.37 10.99
C LYS A 92 14.20 1.00 10.58
N LYS A 93 14.44 0.10 11.54
CA LYS A 93 14.90 -1.26 11.24
C LYS A 93 13.91 -2.00 10.34
N PHE A 94 12.61 -1.87 10.58
CA PHE A 94 11.58 -2.44 9.71
C PHE A 94 11.64 -1.86 8.30
N ALA A 95 11.83 -0.54 8.15
CA ALA A 95 11.97 0.11 6.85
C ALA A 95 13.18 -0.42 6.08
N THR A 96 14.36 -0.47 6.72
CA THR A 96 15.58 -1.00 6.10
C THR A 96 15.44 -2.48 5.72
N GLU A 97 14.85 -3.31 6.59
CA GLU A 97 14.59 -4.72 6.29
C GLU A 97 13.61 -4.89 5.13
N LEU A 98 12.54 -4.09 5.09
CA LEU A 98 11.57 -4.09 4.01
C LEU A 98 12.19 -3.65 2.68
N PHE A 99 13.01 -2.58 2.72
CA PHE A 99 13.74 -2.08 1.55
C PHE A 99 14.60 -3.18 0.94
N ASN A 100 15.41 -3.83 1.78
CA ASN A 100 16.34 -4.89 1.36
C ASN A 100 15.59 -6.17 0.95
N HIS A 101 14.51 -6.52 1.66
CA HIS A 101 13.68 -7.68 1.32
C HIS A 101 13.02 -7.53 -0.06
N TRP A 102 12.53 -6.32 -0.36
CA TRP A 102 11.94 -6.03 -1.66
C TRP A 102 13.00 -5.81 -2.73
N GLY A 103 14.19 -5.35 -2.35
CA GLY A 103 15.28 -5.04 -3.27
C GLY A 103 15.01 -3.74 -4.04
N ILE A 104 14.50 -2.72 -3.37
CA ILE A 104 14.01 -1.49 -4.01
C ILE A 104 15.16 -0.75 -4.70
N GLY A 105 15.01 -0.45 -6.00
CA GLY A 105 16.05 0.13 -6.84
C GLY A 105 16.55 -0.86 -7.90
N LYS A 106 17.14 -0.33 -8.99
CA LYS A 106 17.69 -1.15 -10.07
C LYS A 106 19.00 -1.81 -9.65
N LYS A 107 19.20 -3.05 -10.11
CA LYS A 107 20.43 -3.82 -9.87
C LYS A 107 21.66 -3.01 -10.29
N GLY A 108 22.63 -2.89 -9.39
CA GLY A 108 23.89 -2.18 -9.65
C GLY A 108 23.78 -0.65 -9.66
N GLN A 109 22.58 -0.08 -9.71
CA GLN A 109 22.37 1.37 -9.58
C GLN A 109 21.98 1.76 -8.16
N ASN A 110 21.34 0.87 -7.38
CA ASN A 110 20.92 1.12 -5.99
C ASN A 110 20.11 2.43 -5.83
N ASN A 111 19.33 2.77 -6.84
CA ASN A 111 18.59 4.03 -6.96
C ASN A 111 17.15 3.90 -6.44
N GLY A 112 17.00 3.23 -5.29
CA GLY A 112 15.71 2.98 -4.66
C GLY A 112 15.41 3.98 -3.53
N VAL A 113 14.13 4.25 -3.28
CA VAL A 113 13.64 4.99 -2.12
C VAL A 113 12.42 4.27 -1.56
N LEU A 114 12.37 4.04 -0.25
CA LEU A 114 11.18 3.56 0.46
C LEU A 114 10.66 4.67 1.35
N PHE A 115 9.39 5.04 1.21
CA PHE A 115 8.67 5.93 2.11
C PHE A 115 7.69 5.08 2.94
N LEU A 116 8.05 4.80 4.18
CA LEU A 116 7.26 4.07 5.16
C LEU A 116 6.49 5.00 6.09
N ILE A 117 5.20 4.73 6.28
CA ILE A 117 4.32 5.40 7.24
C ILE A 117 3.80 4.35 8.22
N SER A 118 4.25 4.41 9.48
CA SER A 118 3.68 3.59 10.55
C SER A 118 2.72 4.42 11.40
N VAL A 119 1.42 4.14 11.24
CA VAL A 119 0.37 4.95 11.88
C VAL A 119 0.33 4.75 13.39
N GLY A 120 0.40 3.50 13.84
CA GLY A 120 0.34 3.14 15.26
C GLY A 120 1.59 3.54 16.02
N ASP A 121 2.75 3.63 15.35
CA ASP A 121 3.99 4.13 15.95
C ASP A 121 4.14 5.66 15.82
N ARG A 122 3.22 6.31 15.10
CA ARG A 122 3.26 7.74 14.72
C ARG A 122 4.63 8.13 14.18
N ARG A 123 5.14 7.31 13.26
CA ARG A 123 6.50 7.40 12.74
C ARG A 123 6.52 7.29 11.22
N VAL A 124 7.28 8.18 10.59
CA VAL A 124 7.62 8.10 9.16
C VAL A 124 9.11 7.78 9.06
N GLU A 125 9.45 6.93 8.10
CA GLU A 125 10.82 6.61 7.71
C GLU A 125 10.92 6.70 6.20
N ILE A 126 11.95 7.37 5.70
CA ILE A 126 12.30 7.35 4.28
C ILE A 126 13.70 6.77 4.19
N GLU A 127 13.81 5.57 3.61
CA GLU A 127 15.08 4.88 3.37
C GLU A 127 15.52 5.11 1.92
N THR A 128 16.80 5.39 1.71
CA THR A 128 17.37 5.68 0.39
C THR A 128 18.50 4.71 0.09
N GLY A 129 18.54 4.18 -1.12
CA GLY A 129 19.67 3.39 -1.59
C GLY A 129 20.87 4.30 -1.95
N ASN A 130 22.08 3.73 -1.89
CA ASN A 130 23.33 4.46 -2.09
C ASN A 130 23.42 5.20 -3.45
N GLY A 131 22.68 4.73 -4.46
CA GLY A 131 22.68 5.32 -5.80
C GLY A 131 22.03 6.70 -5.89
N VAL A 132 21.17 7.05 -4.94
CA VAL A 132 20.49 8.36 -4.88
C VAL A 132 21.02 9.26 -3.76
N GLU A 133 21.89 8.75 -2.89
CA GLU A 133 22.40 9.47 -1.71
C GLU A 133 23.08 10.80 -2.06
N ALA A 134 23.82 10.86 -3.17
CA ALA A 134 24.48 12.08 -3.62
C ALA A 134 23.47 13.21 -3.98
N ILE A 135 22.29 12.86 -4.48
CA ILE A 135 21.25 13.80 -4.91
C ILE A 135 20.27 14.06 -3.76
N LEU A 136 19.98 13.02 -2.99
CA LEU A 136 19.00 12.97 -1.92
C LEU A 136 19.65 12.42 -0.61
N PRO A 137 20.55 13.19 0.02
CA PRO A 137 21.17 12.79 1.29
C PRO A 137 20.19 12.94 2.46
N ASP A 138 20.50 12.27 3.58
CA ASP A 138 19.69 12.25 4.81
C ASP A 138 19.20 13.63 5.26
N ALA A 139 20.04 14.66 5.16
CA ALA A 139 19.66 16.02 5.53
C ALA A 139 18.52 16.59 4.67
N LYS A 140 18.51 16.31 3.35
CA LYS A 140 17.40 16.71 2.47
C LYS A 140 16.15 15.89 2.76
N VAL A 141 16.30 14.58 2.99
CA VAL A 141 15.19 13.71 3.36
C VAL A 141 14.55 14.16 4.67
N GLY A 142 15.36 14.44 5.70
CA GLY A 142 14.91 14.97 6.98
C GLY A 142 14.18 16.31 6.82
N ASN A 143 14.70 17.22 5.99
CA ASN A 143 14.02 18.48 5.71
C ASN A 143 12.65 18.29 5.03
N ILE A 144 12.52 17.34 4.09
CA ILE A 144 11.22 16.98 3.50
C ILE A 144 10.27 16.47 4.58
N ILE A 145 10.75 15.59 5.46
CA ILE A 145 9.95 15.03 6.54
C ILE A 145 9.44 16.14 7.46
N ASP A 146 10.32 17.03 7.91
CA ASP A 146 9.99 18.07 8.88
C ASP A 146 9.11 19.18 8.29
N THR A 147 9.29 19.51 7.01
CA THR A 147 8.61 20.66 6.38
C THR A 147 7.37 20.27 5.58
N GLN A 148 7.38 19.12 4.91
CA GLN A 148 6.29 18.71 4.01
C GLN A 148 5.41 17.61 4.59
N ILE A 149 5.95 16.70 5.41
CA ILE A 149 5.23 15.49 5.85
C ILE A 149 4.64 15.68 7.25
N ILE A 150 5.48 15.87 8.27
CA ILE A 150 5.07 15.92 9.69
C ILE A 150 3.99 16.97 9.97
N PRO A 151 4.06 18.22 9.46
CA PRO A 151 3.04 19.23 9.75
C PRO A 151 1.64 18.84 9.28
N LYS A 152 1.55 18.04 8.20
CA LYS A 152 0.30 17.51 7.68
C LYS A 152 -0.17 16.30 8.47
N PHE A 153 0.74 15.39 8.82
CA PHE A 153 0.42 14.23 9.65
C PHE A 153 -0.07 14.61 11.05
N LYS A 154 0.51 15.67 11.66
CA LYS A 154 0.03 16.26 12.92
C LYS A 154 -1.41 16.76 12.84
N LYS A 155 -1.87 17.16 11.65
CA LYS A 155 -3.26 17.60 11.38
C LYS A 155 -4.18 16.45 10.95
N GLY A 156 -3.68 15.22 10.90
CA GLY A 156 -4.41 14.05 10.38
C GLY A 156 -4.51 14.00 8.84
N ASP A 157 -3.82 14.90 8.12
CA ASP A 157 -3.78 14.92 6.65
C ASP A 157 -2.70 13.95 6.14
N PHE A 158 -2.95 12.65 6.28
CA PHE A 158 -2.03 11.60 5.81
C PHE A 158 -1.93 11.55 4.28
N GLU A 159 -3.06 11.68 3.57
CA GLU A 159 -3.09 11.70 2.11
C GLU A 159 -2.26 12.87 1.57
N GLY A 160 -2.51 14.08 2.08
CA GLY A 160 -1.79 15.28 1.65
C GLY A 160 -0.33 15.29 2.08
N GLY A 161 0.04 14.71 3.23
CA GLY A 161 1.44 14.60 3.67
C GLY A 161 2.24 13.62 2.81
N THR A 162 1.63 12.49 2.46
CA THR A 162 2.24 11.47 1.59
C THR A 162 2.44 11.99 0.17
N LEU A 163 1.44 12.68 -0.39
CA LEU A 163 1.55 13.33 -1.69
C LEU A 163 2.62 14.44 -1.70
N ALA A 164 2.63 15.31 -0.70
CA ALA A 164 3.60 16.39 -0.62
C ALA A 164 5.03 15.85 -0.47
N GLY A 165 5.25 14.87 0.39
CA GLY A 165 6.53 14.20 0.56
C GLY A 165 7.01 13.52 -0.72
N THR A 166 6.15 12.70 -1.35
CA THR A 166 6.50 12.00 -2.60
C THR A 166 6.80 12.98 -3.72
N LYS A 167 6.02 14.07 -3.85
CA LYS A 167 6.28 15.13 -4.83
C LYS A 167 7.62 15.82 -4.59
N ALA A 168 7.97 16.12 -3.34
CA ALA A 168 9.25 16.72 -3.00
C ALA A 168 10.43 15.79 -3.36
N LEU A 169 10.30 14.50 -3.05
CA LEU A 169 11.29 13.48 -3.47
C LEU A 169 11.47 13.48 -4.99
N VAL A 170 10.37 13.41 -5.74
CA VAL A 170 10.39 13.39 -7.22
C VAL A 170 11.06 14.65 -7.77
N VAL A 171 10.74 15.84 -7.26
CA VAL A 171 11.36 17.09 -7.73
C VAL A 171 12.88 17.08 -7.55
N ILE A 172 13.38 16.63 -6.39
CA ILE A 172 14.81 16.55 -6.13
C ILE A 172 15.47 15.51 -7.04
N LEU A 173 14.85 14.34 -7.21
CA LEU A 173 15.37 13.24 -8.02
C LEU A 173 15.28 13.50 -9.54
N GLU A 174 14.37 14.36 -9.97
CA GLU A 174 14.30 14.83 -11.36
C GLU A 174 15.35 15.89 -11.67
N SER A 175 15.79 16.68 -10.67
CA SER A 175 16.75 17.76 -10.88
C SER A 175 18.11 17.24 -11.36
N ASP A 176 18.65 17.85 -12.42
CA ASP A 176 19.94 17.49 -13.04
C ASP A 176 21.15 17.98 -12.23
N GLU A 177 20.93 18.55 -11.04
CA GLU A 177 21.95 19.17 -10.21
C GLU A 177 22.74 18.14 -9.40
N ALA A 178 23.47 17.28 -10.13
CA ALA A 178 24.64 16.58 -9.63
C ALA A 178 25.90 17.26 -10.20
N SER A 179 26.07 18.56 -9.95
CA SER A 179 27.36 19.27 -9.81
C SER A 179 27.17 20.77 -9.99
N SER A 180 26.96 21.51 -8.90
CA SER A 180 27.83 22.64 -8.56
C SER A 180 27.47 23.30 -7.23
N VAL A 181 28.53 23.68 -6.52
CA VAL A 181 28.60 24.66 -5.42
C VAL A 181 28.29 24.18 -4.00
N ASN A 182 29.37 23.68 -3.39
CA ASN A 182 29.70 23.95 -2.00
C ASN A 182 30.06 25.45 -1.83
N LYS A 183 29.79 26.03 -0.63
CA LYS A 183 29.98 27.44 -0.16
C LYS A 183 28.69 28.29 -0.31
N VAL A 184 28.00 28.68 0.76
CA VAL A 184 28.48 29.56 1.86
C VAL A 184 27.85 29.17 3.21
N ILE A 185 28.69 29.28 4.23
CA ILE A 185 28.50 29.01 5.65
C ILE A 185 27.93 30.25 6.38
N THR A 186 27.07 30.00 7.38
CA THR A 186 26.85 30.72 8.65
C THR A 186 26.02 32.01 8.76
N SER A 187 25.28 31.98 9.88
CA SER A 187 24.64 33.00 10.70
C SER A 187 23.14 33.14 10.44
N THR A 188 22.26 33.03 11.44
CA THR A 188 22.39 33.63 12.77
C THR A 188 21.54 32.83 13.78
N GLN A 189 22.15 32.49 14.94
CA GLN A 189 21.41 32.22 16.17
C GLN A 189 20.76 33.52 16.63
N GLU A 190 19.47 33.53 16.92
CA GLU A 190 18.95 34.37 17.99
C GLU A 190 18.02 33.55 18.90
N THR A 191 18.55 33.34 20.09
CA THR A 191 17.91 33.07 21.37
C THR A 191 16.66 33.91 21.62
N PHE A 192 15.58 33.32 22.14
CA PHE A 192 14.80 33.97 23.20
C PHE A 192 14.28 32.93 24.22
N SER A 193 14.71 33.21 25.45
CA SER A 193 14.41 32.71 26.80
C SER A 193 13.22 31.79 27.10
N ASN A 194 13.54 30.87 28.01
CA ASN A 194 12.71 30.06 28.91
C ASN A 194 11.52 30.78 29.57
N GLU A 195 10.48 30.00 29.89
CA GLU A 195 9.70 30.15 31.12
C GLU A 195 9.35 28.75 31.66
N GLU A 196 9.86 28.44 32.87
CA GLU A 196 9.69 27.16 33.57
C GLU A 196 8.53 27.20 34.58
N ALA A 197 7.70 26.14 34.52
CA ALA A 197 7.12 25.34 35.63
C ALA A 197 6.11 26.00 36.62
N PRO A 198 5.24 25.20 37.27
CA PRO A 198 5.70 24.28 38.30
C PRO A 198 5.12 22.85 38.22
N THR A 199 5.96 21.94 38.70
CA THR A 199 5.65 20.59 39.18
C THR A 199 4.78 20.64 40.43
N ASP A 200 3.79 19.75 40.56
CA ASP A 200 3.68 18.98 41.80
C ASP A 200 2.87 17.68 41.62
N SER A 201 3.35 16.70 42.39
CA SER A 201 2.85 15.40 42.77
C SER A 201 1.33 15.22 42.83
N ALA A 202 0.87 14.08 42.32
CA ALA A 202 0.17 13.10 43.14
C ALA A 202 -0.09 11.82 42.35
N SER A 203 0.66 10.80 42.72
CA SER A 203 0.29 9.40 42.57
C SER A 203 -1.17 9.13 42.97
N ARG A 204 -1.74 8.08 42.36
CA ARG A 204 -2.95 7.32 42.74
C ARG A 204 -4.25 7.81 42.12
N TRP A 205 -4.65 7.25 40.98
CA TRP A 205 -6.00 6.71 40.73
C TRP A 205 -5.92 5.75 39.53
N VAL A 206 -5.40 4.55 39.80
CA VAL A 206 -5.65 3.35 38.99
C VAL A 206 -6.87 2.66 39.59
N MET A 207 -7.76 2.19 38.71
CA MET A 207 -8.99 1.39 38.94
C MET A 207 -10.28 2.15 39.25
N LEU A 208 -11.18 2.16 38.26
CA LEU A 208 -12.50 1.51 38.26
C LEU A 208 -13.45 2.22 37.29
N VAL A 209 -13.69 1.66 36.10
CA VAL A 209 -15.06 1.47 35.56
C VAL A 209 -15.00 0.32 34.55
N MET A 210 -15.15 -0.90 35.06
CA MET A 210 -15.64 -2.06 34.31
C MET A 210 -17.12 -2.23 34.67
N SER A 211 -18.01 -1.56 33.95
CA SER A 211 -19.39 -1.98 33.78
C SER A 211 -20.11 -1.09 32.76
N GLY A 212 -20.50 -1.67 31.63
CA GLY A 212 -21.79 -1.32 31.03
C GLY A 212 -21.86 -0.42 29.81
N THR A 213 -20.78 -0.01 29.12
CA THR A 213 -20.93 0.72 27.83
C THR A 213 -19.91 0.40 26.71
N PRO A 214 -19.74 -0.86 26.25
CA PRO A 214 -19.01 -1.10 25.01
C PRO A 214 -19.85 -0.83 23.75
N ILE A 215 -21.18 -0.90 23.83
CA ILE A 215 -22.05 -0.89 22.63
C ILE A 215 -22.18 0.52 22.03
N LEU A 216 -22.22 1.57 22.86
CA LEU A 216 -22.30 2.95 22.39
C LEU A 216 -20.96 3.49 21.85
N PHE A 217 -19.83 3.01 22.38
CA PHE A 217 -18.51 3.38 21.87
C PHE A 217 -18.22 2.74 20.50
N ILE A 218 -18.55 1.46 20.31
CA ILE A 218 -18.36 0.80 19.01
C ILE A 218 -19.29 1.40 17.94
N GLY A 219 -20.54 1.71 18.30
CA GLY A 219 -21.47 2.41 17.41
C GLY A 219 -21.00 3.81 17.03
N SER A 220 -20.47 4.57 18.00
CA SER A 220 -19.89 5.90 17.79
C SER A 220 -18.65 5.86 16.90
N VAL A 221 -17.74 4.90 17.10
CA VAL A 221 -16.54 4.73 16.28
C VAL A 221 -16.89 4.30 14.84
N ILE A 222 -17.89 3.44 14.64
CA ILE A 222 -18.36 3.06 13.29
C ILE A 222 -19.07 4.24 12.60
N TYR A 223 -19.81 5.06 13.34
CA TYR A 223 -20.47 6.26 12.82
C TYR A 223 -19.44 7.33 12.41
N LEU A 224 -18.38 7.51 13.20
CA LEU A 224 -17.30 8.48 12.93
C LEU A 224 -16.33 8.04 11.82
N LYS A 225 -16.30 6.75 11.45
CA LYS A 225 -15.44 6.23 10.35
C LYS A 225 -16.07 6.35 8.95
N ARG A 226 -17.32 6.82 8.82
CA ARG A 226 -17.95 7.03 7.50
C ARG A 226 -17.48 8.35 6.90
N ARG A 227 -16.77 8.29 5.77
CA ARG A 227 -16.36 9.48 5.01
C ARG A 227 -17.61 10.24 4.54
N LYS A 228 -17.76 11.49 4.95
CA LYS A 228 -18.83 12.40 4.51
C LYS A 228 -18.44 12.98 3.15
N ILE A 229 -19.32 12.85 2.16
CA ILE A 229 -19.12 13.41 0.82
C ILE A 229 -20.26 14.36 0.52
N PHE A 230 -19.92 15.58 0.13
CA PHE A 230 -20.87 16.57 -0.33
C PHE A 230 -21.10 16.38 -1.82
N ILE A 231 -22.32 16.06 -2.22
CA ILE A 231 -22.72 15.93 -3.62
C ILE A 231 -23.82 16.92 -3.94
N ARG A 232 -23.80 17.48 -5.14
CA ARG A 232 -24.87 18.36 -5.62
C ARG A 232 -26.19 17.60 -5.74
N PRO A 233 -27.35 18.24 -5.57
CA PRO A 233 -28.65 17.56 -5.63
C PRO A 233 -28.96 16.92 -6.99
N PHE A 234 -28.28 17.35 -8.05
CA PHE A 234 -28.33 16.79 -9.38
C PHE A 234 -26.91 16.49 -9.92
N GLY A 235 -26.83 15.62 -10.92
CA GLY A 235 -25.58 15.26 -11.59
C GLY A 235 -25.20 13.80 -11.44
N GLN A 236 -23.95 13.50 -11.79
CA GLN A 236 -23.37 12.17 -11.67
C GLN A 236 -21.99 12.27 -11.05
N THR A 237 -21.69 11.38 -10.10
CA THR A 237 -20.37 11.26 -9.48
C THR A 237 -19.91 9.81 -9.53
N ARG A 238 -18.63 9.59 -9.83
CA ARG A 238 -17.97 8.27 -9.74
C ARG A 238 -17.16 8.20 -8.45
N LEU A 239 -17.29 7.09 -7.74
CA LEU A 239 -16.56 6.84 -6.48
C LEU A 239 -16.11 5.38 -6.45
N SER A 240 -15.01 5.12 -5.75
CA SER A 240 -14.62 3.76 -5.40
C SER A 240 -15.63 3.10 -4.46
N LYS A 241 -15.60 1.77 -4.33
CA LYS A 241 -16.49 1.05 -3.41
C LYS A 241 -16.13 1.38 -1.96
N GLY A 242 -17.01 2.11 -1.27
CA GLY A 242 -16.85 2.46 0.15
C GLY A 242 -18.18 2.62 0.89
N ASN A 243 -18.08 2.96 2.18
CA ASN A 243 -19.23 3.29 3.04
C ASN A 243 -19.30 4.81 3.24
N TYR A 244 -20.08 5.48 2.41
CA TYR A 244 -20.18 6.93 2.38
C TYR A 244 -21.48 7.43 3.01
N ILE A 245 -21.40 8.60 3.65
CA ILE A 245 -22.57 9.41 3.99
C ILE A 245 -22.64 10.54 2.96
N PHE A 246 -23.73 10.59 2.20
CA PHE A 246 -23.96 11.64 1.21
C PHE A 246 -24.72 12.81 1.84
N LEU A 247 -24.12 13.99 1.78
CA LEU A 247 -24.73 15.26 2.19
C LEU A 247 -24.97 16.11 0.95
N CYS A 248 -26.05 16.88 0.95
CA CYS A 248 -26.33 17.83 -0.11
C CYS A 248 -25.31 18.98 -0.05
N ALA A 249 -24.65 19.30 -1.16
CA ALA A 249 -23.70 20.42 -1.21
C ALA A 249 -24.38 21.79 -1.01
N ASP A 250 -25.67 21.91 -1.34
CA ASP A 250 -26.37 23.20 -1.32
C ASP A 250 -27.03 23.50 0.04
N CYS A 251 -27.45 22.47 0.78
CA CYS A 251 -28.19 22.64 2.03
C CYS A 251 -27.65 21.80 3.20
N GLU A 252 -26.54 21.08 3.00
CA GLU A 252 -25.82 20.25 3.98
C GLU A 252 -26.64 19.12 4.65
N GLN A 253 -27.88 18.91 4.22
CA GLN A 253 -28.75 17.87 4.74
C GLN A 253 -28.38 16.48 4.19
N PRO A 254 -28.58 15.40 4.96
CA PRO A 254 -28.35 14.04 4.49
C PRO A 254 -29.31 13.70 3.35
N MET A 255 -28.77 13.09 2.30
CA MET A 255 -29.56 12.67 1.15
C MET A 255 -30.22 11.32 1.39
N LYS A 256 -31.40 11.13 0.83
CA LYS A 256 -32.16 9.89 0.90
C LYS A 256 -31.92 9.06 -0.36
N LYS A 257 -31.68 7.77 -0.19
CA LYS A 257 -31.55 6.85 -1.33
C LYS A 257 -32.87 6.71 -2.08
N VAL A 258 -32.79 6.72 -3.40
CA VAL A 258 -33.91 6.53 -4.33
C VAL A 258 -34.05 5.05 -4.67
N ASP A 259 -35.29 4.61 -4.87
CA ASP A 259 -35.57 3.23 -5.25
C ASP A 259 -35.00 2.88 -6.63
N LYS A 260 -34.57 1.62 -6.77
CA LYS A 260 -33.97 1.10 -8.01
C LYS A 260 -34.92 1.21 -9.21
N ILE A 261 -36.23 1.11 -8.97
CA ILE A 261 -37.26 1.21 -10.00
C ILE A 261 -37.22 2.59 -10.66
N THR A 262 -37.12 3.65 -9.85
CA THR A 262 -37.03 5.03 -10.33
C THR A 262 -35.67 5.35 -10.96
N LEU A 263 -34.59 4.71 -10.52
CA LEU A 263 -33.25 4.91 -11.07
C LEU A 263 -33.05 4.25 -12.45
N SER A 264 -33.58 3.03 -12.63
CA SER A 264 -33.29 2.18 -13.79
C SER A 264 -33.59 2.78 -15.18
N PRO A 265 -34.62 3.63 -15.38
CA PRO A 265 -34.89 4.26 -16.68
C PRO A 265 -33.84 5.32 -17.05
N HIS A 266 -33.15 5.90 -16.06
CA HIS A 266 -32.18 6.97 -16.27
C HIS A 266 -30.74 6.47 -16.52
N LEU A 267 -30.50 5.16 -16.42
CA LEU A 267 -29.21 4.56 -16.72
C LEU A 267 -29.10 4.20 -18.21
N SER A 268 -27.97 4.55 -18.82
CA SER A 268 -27.64 4.17 -20.19
C SER A 268 -27.54 2.64 -20.32
N ASN A 269 -27.68 2.11 -21.54
CA ASN A 269 -27.52 0.68 -21.79
C ASN A 269 -26.12 0.17 -21.41
N VAL A 270 -25.10 1.01 -21.57
CA VAL A 270 -23.71 0.74 -21.15
C VAL A 270 -23.61 0.61 -19.63
N ALA A 271 -24.21 1.57 -18.89
CA ALA A 271 -24.25 1.56 -17.44
C ALA A 271 -25.01 0.33 -16.89
N LYS A 272 -26.13 -0.03 -17.50
CA LYS A 272 -26.90 -1.25 -17.16
C LYS A 272 -26.05 -2.51 -17.36
N THR A 273 -25.22 -2.56 -18.40
CA THR A 273 -24.32 -3.68 -18.66
C THR A 273 -23.23 -3.77 -17.59
N ALA A 274 -22.61 -2.65 -17.24
CA ALA A 274 -21.63 -2.58 -16.16
C ALA A 274 -22.22 -3.02 -14.80
N GLN A 275 -23.46 -2.63 -14.53
CA GLN A 275 -24.20 -3.06 -13.35
C GLN A 275 -24.51 -4.55 -13.35
N ARG A 276 -24.88 -5.13 -14.51
CA ARG A 276 -25.10 -6.57 -14.65
C ARG A 276 -23.83 -7.38 -14.43
N LEU A 277 -22.68 -6.87 -14.89
CA LEU A 277 -21.37 -7.49 -14.65
C LEU A 277 -20.92 -7.42 -13.19
N GLY A 278 -21.55 -6.58 -12.36
CA GLY A 278 -21.12 -6.31 -10.99
C GLY A 278 -19.88 -5.42 -10.89
N SER A 279 -19.46 -4.83 -12.02
CA SER A 279 -18.29 -3.95 -12.12
C SER A 279 -18.52 -2.57 -11.52
N VAL A 280 -19.74 -2.03 -11.68
CA VAL A 280 -20.14 -0.71 -11.17
C VAL A 280 -21.54 -0.83 -10.60
N ARG A 281 -21.77 -0.30 -9.40
CA ARG A 281 -23.08 -0.24 -8.78
C ARG A 281 -23.60 1.19 -8.82
N PHE A 282 -24.69 1.42 -9.54
CA PHE A 282 -25.34 2.73 -9.59
C PHE A 282 -26.37 2.89 -8.47
N GLU A 283 -26.33 4.02 -7.78
CA GLU A 283 -27.26 4.39 -6.71
C GLU A 283 -27.79 5.81 -6.94
N GLY A 284 -29.09 6.02 -6.73
CA GLY A 284 -29.70 7.34 -6.80
C GLY A 284 -29.85 7.95 -5.41
N TRP A 285 -29.56 9.24 -5.27
CA TRP A 285 -29.67 9.99 -4.02
C TRP A 285 -30.45 11.28 -4.25
N GLN A 286 -31.51 11.52 -3.46
CA GLN A 286 -32.33 12.72 -3.55
C GLN A 286 -32.23 13.54 -2.27
N CYS A 287 -32.17 14.86 -2.41
CA CYS A 287 -32.22 15.77 -1.27
C CYS A 287 -33.70 16.11 -0.96
N PRO A 288 -34.20 15.89 0.27
CA PRO A 288 -35.59 16.19 0.61
C PRO A 288 -35.95 17.68 0.50
N ASN A 289 -34.96 18.58 0.67
CA ASN A 289 -35.18 20.02 0.66
C ASN A 289 -35.03 20.61 -0.77
N CYS A 290 -33.91 20.35 -1.44
CA CYS A 290 -33.61 20.94 -2.74
C CYS A 290 -34.33 20.27 -3.92
N SER A 291 -34.86 19.05 -3.77
CA SER A 291 -35.49 18.31 -4.87
C SER A 291 -36.85 18.88 -5.32
N GLN A 292 -37.49 19.70 -4.49
CA GLN A 292 -38.82 20.24 -4.80
C GLN A 292 -38.78 21.37 -5.84
N ASN A 293 -37.66 22.11 -5.91
CA ASN A 293 -37.49 23.24 -6.83
C ASN A 293 -36.88 22.87 -8.20
N LEU A 294 -36.68 21.57 -8.48
CA LEU A 294 -36.02 21.10 -9.70
C LEU A 294 -37.03 20.59 -10.74
N THR A 295 -36.90 21.07 -11.98
CA THR A 295 -37.80 20.77 -13.11
C THR A 295 -37.43 19.50 -13.91
N GLU A 296 -36.18 19.03 -13.88
CA GLU A 296 -35.73 17.92 -14.75
C GLU A 296 -35.46 16.61 -14.01
N ARG A 297 -34.42 16.56 -13.16
CA ARG A 297 -34.01 15.36 -12.40
C ARG A 297 -33.91 15.70 -10.92
N LYS A 298 -34.70 15.01 -10.11
CA LYS A 298 -34.82 15.25 -8.66
C LYS A 298 -33.80 14.49 -7.80
N PHE A 299 -32.83 13.82 -8.45
CA PHE A 299 -31.84 12.98 -7.77
C PHE A 299 -30.48 12.98 -8.49
N HIS A 300 -29.44 12.75 -7.71
CA HIS A 300 -28.05 12.58 -8.12
C HIS A 300 -27.72 11.09 -8.31
N ILE A 301 -26.95 10.72 -9.33
CA ILE A 301 -26.54 9.33 -9.57
C ILE A 301 -25.09 9.15 -9.11
N VAL A 302 -24.87 8.20 -8.21
CA VAL A 302 -23.53 7.80 -7.76
C VAL A 302 -23.19 6.46 -8.39
N ALA A 303 -22.09 6.41 -9.13
CA ALA A 303 -21.52 5.21 -9.71
C ALA A 303 -20.40 4.69 -8.80
N CYS A 304 -20.68 3.62 -8.05
CA CYS A 304 -19.73 2.98 -7.15
C CYS A 304 -18.95 1.88 -7.87
N GLU A 305 -17.68 2.11 -8.17
CA GLU A 305 -16.83 1.22 -8.95
C GLU A 305 -16.23 0.09 -8.10
N SER A 306 -16.21 -1.13 -8.64
CA SER A 306 -15.59 -2.28 -7.99
C SER A 306 -14.07 -2.23 -8.15
N ASN A 307 -13.31 -2.38 -7.07
CA ASN A 307 -11.84 -2.41 -7.11
C ASN A 307 -11.29 -3.79 -7.56
N SER A 308 -12.00 -4.49 -8.44
CA SER A 308 -11.59 -5.84 -8.87
C SER A 308 -10.73 -5.75 -10.14
N PRO A 309 -9.55 -6.41 -10.18
CA PRO A 309 -8.69 -6.40 -11.37
C PRO A 309 -9.30 -7.15 -12.57
N ARG A 310 -10.46 -7.81 -12.37
CA ARG A 310 -11.20 -8.55 -13.41
C ARG A 310 -11.88 -7.67 -14.44
N PHE A 311 -12.18 -6.42 -14.06
CA PHE A 311 -12.88 -5.47 -14.91
C PHE A 311 -11.95 -4.33 -15.30
N ARG A 312 -11.96 -3.92 -16.56
CA ARG A 312 -11.24 -2.73 -17.03
C ARG A 312 -12.18 -1.77 -17.75
N GLN A 313 -11.82 -0.49 -17.73
CA GLN A 313 -12.53 0.53 -18.47
C GLN A 313 -12.30 0.36 -19.97
N CYS A 314 -13.38 0.44 -20.75
CA CYS A 314 -13.33 0.36 -22.20
C CYS A 314 -12.95 1.70 -22.82
N PRO A 315 -12.01 1.76 -23.78
CA PRO A 315 -11.66 3.02 -24.45
C PRO A 315 -12.80 3.57 -25.34
N HIS A 316 -13.70 2.72 -25.83
CA HIS A 316 -14.82 3.16 -26.69
C HIS A 316 -16.06 3.59 -25.91
N CYS A 317 -16.46 2.84 -24.87
CA CYS A 317 -17.69 3.13 -24.13
C CYS A 317 -17.45 3.74 -22.74
N GLN A 318 -16.19 3.96 -22.36
CA GLN A 318 -15.73 4.62 -21.13
C GLN A 318 -16.28 4.02 -19.83
N GLU A 319 -16.79 2.79 -19.87
CA GLU A 319 -17.35 2.08 -18.72
C GLU A 319 -16.53 0.81 -18.41
N LEU A 320 -16.60 0.35 -17.16
CA LEU A 320 -15.89 -0.85 -16.64
C LEU A 320 -16.49 -2.18 -17.16
N THR A 321 -16.63 -2.31 -18.47
CA THR A 321 -17.32 -3.43 -19.14
C THR A 321 -16.39 -4.42 -19.83
N ILE A 322 -15.07 -4.25 -19.75
CA ILE A 322 -14.10 -5.21 -20.31
C ILE A 322 -13.88 -6.36 -19.33
N THR A 323 -13.99 -7.58 -19.82
CA THR A 323 -13.56 -8.80 -19.11
C THR A 323 -12.39 -9.46 -19.81
N LEU A 324 -11.51 -10.10 -19.03
CA LEU A 324 -10.34 -10.81 -19.51
C LEU A 324 -10.60 -12.32 -19.53
N THR A 325 -10.34 -12.97 -20.66
CA THR A 325 -10.29 -14.44 -20.78
C THR A 325 -8.90 -14.89 -21.21
N LYS A 326 -8.35 -15.90 -20.51
CA LYS A 326 -7.07 -16.52 -20.85
C LYS A 326 -7.31 -17.88 -21.51
N LYS A 327 -6.76 -18.11 -22.69
CA LYS A 327 -6.80 -19.41 -23.39
C LYS A 327 -5.38 -19.87 -23.68
N MET A 328 -5.04 -21.11 -23.35
CA MET A 328 -3.73 -21.66 -23.66
C MET A 328 -3.68 -21.99 -25.16
N ILE A 329 -2.75 -21.39 -25.90
CA ILE A 329 -2.50 -21.74 -27.31
C ILE A 329 -1.45 -22.85 -27.37
N ALA A 330 -0.37 -22.68 -26.63
CA ALA A 330 0.75 -23.62 -26.61
C ALA A 330 1.11 -23.96 -25.16
N LYS A 331 1.20 -25.26 -24.86
CA LYS A 331 1.66 -25.74 -23.56
C LYS A 331 3.18 -25.54 -23.46
N THR A 332 3.64 -25.12 -22.29
CA THR A 332 5.09 -25.01 -22.01
C THR A 332 5.73 -26.41 -21.91
N THR A 333 6.96 -26.54 -22.41
CA THR A 333 7.80 -27.73 -22.29
C THR A 333 9.17 -27.36 -21.71
N GLU A 334 10.05 -28.33 -21.50
CA GLU A 334 11.44 -28.07 -21.05
C GLU A 334 12.28 -27.33 -22.10
N HIS A 335 11.89 -27.41 -23.38
CA HIS A 335 12.65 -26.85 -24.51
C HIS A 335 11.90 -25.75 -25.27
N SER A 336 10.62 -25.54 -25.00
CA SER A 336 9.81 -24.51 -25.67
C SER A 336 8.94 -23.74 -24.68
N SER A 337 8.93 -22.42 -24.86
CA SER A 337 8.04 -21.52 -24.14
C SER A 337 6.58 -21.79 -24.49
N GLY A 338 5.70 -21.79 -23.49
CA GLY A 338 4.26 -21.82 -23.71
C GLY A 338 3.72 -20.47 -24.17
N ARG A 339 2.47 -20.41 -24.63
CA ARG A 339 1.79 -19.16 -25.03
C ARG A 339 0.35 -19.15 -24.56
N TRP A 340 -0.05 -18.08 -23.90
CA TRP A 340 -1.44 -17.74 -23.60
C TRP A 340 -1.97 -16.71 -24.59
N LEU A 341 -3.19 -16.89 -25.08
CA LEU A 341 -3.98 -15.83 -25.68
C LEU A 341 -4.81 -15.16 -24.61
N ILE A 342 -4.54 -13.90 -24.35
CA ILE A 342 -5.37 -13.06 -23.49
C ILE A 342 -6.33 -12.29 -24.40
N THR A 343 -7.63 -12.52 -24.24
CA THR A 343 -8.66 -11.77 -24.95
C THR A 343 -9.33 -10.78 -24.01
N TYR A 344 -9.27 -9.50 -24.37
CA TYR A 344 -10.02 -8.41 -23.77
C TYR A 344 -11.29 -8.22 -24.59
N LYS A 345 -12.45 -8.49 -24.00
CA LYS A 345 -13.75 -8.30 -24.66
C LYS A 345 -14.62 -7.36 -23.86
N CYS A 346 -15.11 -6.32 -24.51
CA CYS A 346 -16.14 -5.47 -23.93
C CYS A 346 -17.53 -6.12 -24.09
N HIS A 347 -18.33 -6.13 -23.02
CA HIS A 347 -19.71 -6.65 -23.08
C HIS A 347 -20.74 -5.65 -23.59
N SER A 348 -20.37 -4.37 -23.73
CA SER A 348 -21.28 -3.31 -24.14
C SER A 348 -21.05 -2.78 -25.55
N CYS A 349 -19.87 -2.99 -26.14
CA CYS A 349 -19.53 -2.52 -27.48
C CYS A 349 -18.71 -3.58 -28.22
N SER A 350 -18.50 -3.39 -29.53
CA SER A 350 -17.75 -4.33 -30.38
C SER A 350 -16.23 -4.34 -30.14
N PHE A 351 -15.74 -3.69 -29.09
CA PHE A 351 -14.31 -3.67 -28.78
C PHE A 351 -13.83 -5.06 -28.33
N GLN A 352 -12.86 -5.57 -29.09
CA GLN A 352 -12.14 -6.79 -28.77
C GLN A 352 -10.66 -6.57 -29.09
N HIS A 353 -9.80 -6.92 -28.15
CA HIS A 353 -8.35 -6.88 -28.32
C HIS A 353 -7.75 -8.19 -27.81
N GLN A 354 -6.73 -8.69 -28.50
CA GLN A 354 -6.07 -9.93 -28.15
C GLN A 354 -4.57 -9.69 -28.06
N ASN A 355 -3.96 -10.24 -27.01
CA ASN A 355 -2.52 -10.21 -26.82
C ASN A 355 -2.02 -11.62 -26.50
N GLU A 356 -0.83 -11.97 -26.98
CA GLU A 356 -0.14 -13.21 -26.63
C GLU A 356 0.83 -12.95 -25.48
N GLU A 357 0.76 -13.78 -24.44
CA GLU A 357 1.69 -13.75 -23.32
C GLU A 357 2.53 -15.03 -23.35
N ILE A 358 3.86 -14.88 -23.40
CA ILE A 358 4.81 -15.99 -23.49
C ILE A 358 5.10 -16.52 -22.07
N ILE A 359 4.96 -17.83 -21.89
CA ILE A 359 5.32 -18.54 -20.66
C ILE A 359 6.73 -19.09 -20.84
N PRO A 360 7.68 -18.80 -19.95
CA PRO A 360 9.01 -19.41 -19.99
C PRO A 360 8.96 -20.95 -19.99
N CYS A 361 9.98 -21.58 -20.58
CA CYS A 361 10.14 -23.03 -20.52
C CYS A 361 10.44 -23.50 -19.09
N PHE A 362 10.12 -24.75 -18.78
CA PHE A 362 10.50 -25.35 -17.49
C PHE A 362 12.00 -25.60 -17.44
N SER A 363 12.69 -25.09 -16.42
CA SER A 363 14.09 -25.43 -16.18
C SER A 363 14.21 -26.81 -15.52
N PRO A 364 15.03 -27.74 -16.02
CA PRO A 364 15.22 -29.02 -15.37
C PRO A 364 15.87 -28.84 -13.98
N PRO A 365 15.55 -29.69 -13.00
CA PRO A 365 16.16 -29.62 -11.68
C PRO A 365 17.68 -29.81 -11.78
N ARG A 366 18.46 -28.90 -11.19
CA ARG A 366 19.93 -28.99 -11.13
C ARG A 366 20.32 -30.29 -10.42
N THR A 367 20.86 -31.25 -11.16
CA THR A 367 21.49 -32.44 -10.59
C THR A 367 22.80 -32.01 -9.91
N THR A 368 22.83 -32.02 -8.58
CA THR A 368 24.07 -31.85 -7.83
C THR A 368 24.95 -33.07 -8.05
N ARG A 369 25.90 -32.98 -9.00
CA ARG A 369 26.98 -33.96 -9.14
C ARG A 369 27.92 -33.80 -7.94
N ARG A 370 27.82 -34.74 -7.00
CA ARG A 370 28.73 -34.89 -5.87
C ARG A 370 30.02 -35.54 -6.37
N SER A 371 31.02 -34.73 -6.71
CA SER A 371 32.36 -35.22 -7.03
C SER A 371 33.02 -35.72 -5.75
N LYS A 372 33.22 -37.04 -5.63
CA LYS A 372 34.14 -37.63 -4.63
C LYS A 372 35.57 -37.18 -4.98
N ALA A 373 36.15 -36.29 -4.17
CA ALA A 373 37.59 -36.07 -4.16
C ALA A 373 38.20 -36.94 -3.06
N GLY A 374 39.18 -37.77 -3.45
CA GLY A 374 39.90 -38.66 -2.55
C GLY A 374 40.77 -37.89 -1.56
N SER A 375 40.76 -38.35 -0.32
CA SER A 375 41.66 -37.94 0.74
C SER A 375 43.08 -38.45 0.46
N SER A 376 44.05 -37.56 0.40
CA SER A 376 45.44 -37.90 0.72
C SER A 376 45.99 -36.84 1.68
N TRP A 377 46.49 -37.32 2.81
CA TRP A 377 47.11 -36.56 3.88
C TRP A 377 48.55 -36.19 3.51
N GLY A 378 48.97 -35.00 3.91
CA GLY A 378 50.37 -34.55 3.92
C GLY A 378 50.44 -33.19 4.59
N GLY A 379 50.98 -33.15 5.81
CA GLY A 379 51.23 -31.90 6.54
C GLY A 379 52.53 -31.25 6.08
N ASP A 380 52.63 -29.92 6.24
CA ASP A 380 53.65 -29.27 7.06
C ASP A 380 53.43 -27.74 7.10
N SER A 381 53.99 -27.16 8.15
CA SER A 381 53.80 -25.84 8.76
C SER A 381 54.33 -24.62 7.96
N GLY A 382 53.68 -23.46 8.14
CA GLY A 382 54.25 -22.14 7.83
C GLY A 382 53.26 -20.99 8.05
N SER A 383 53.59 -20.07 8.97
CA SER A 383 52.87 -18.81 9.25
C SER A 383 53.18 -17.69 8.24
N PHE A 384 52.43 -16.58 8.35
CA PHE A 384 52.38 -15.34 7.54
C PHE A 384 51.46 -15.48 6.32
N GLY A 385 50.46 -14.65 6.02
CA GLY A 385 50.02 -13.33 6.47
C GLY A 385 49.49 -12.60 5.22
N GLY A 386 48.29 -12.02 5.26
CA GLY A 386 47.81 -11.02 4.28
C GLY A 386 46.86 -11.50 3.16
N ASP A 387 45.62 -11.00 3.26
CA ASP A 387 44.74 -10.41 2.22
C ASP A 387 44.64 -10.98 0.80
N SER A 388 43.41 -11.28 0.37
CA SER A 388 42.74 -10.83 -0.87
C SER A 388 41.35 -11.51 -0.96
N GLY A 389 40.26 -10.82 -1.30
CA GLY A 389 39.86 -10.55 -2.69
C GLY A 389 39.56 -11.87 -3.41
N SER A 390 38.39 -12.16 -3.97
CA SER A 390 37.86 -11.45 -5.14
C SER A 390 36.80 -12.29 -5.88
N PHE A 391 35.84 -11.56 -6.47
CA PHE A 391 35.25 -11.72 -7.82
C PHE A 391 34.43 -12.94 -8.27
N GLY A 392 33.31 -12.59 -8.92
CA GLY A 392 32.56 -13.36 -9.90
C GLY A 392 31.07 -13.01 -9.83
N GLY A 393 30.59 -11.85 -10.29
CA GLY A 393 30.81 -11.28 -11.63
C GLY A 393 30.08 -12.16 -12.65
N ASP A 394 28.80 -11.86 -12.94
CA ASP A 394 28.33 -11.21 -14.19
C ASP A 394 28.44 -12.12 -15.41
N SER A 395 27.55 -12.24 -16.38
CA SER A 395 26.42 -11.46 -16.94
C SER A 395 25.82 -12.40 -18.03
N GLY A 396 24.65 -12.23 -18.64
CA GLY A 396 23.65 -11.20 -18.64
C GLY A 396 22.56 -11.57 -19.68
N SER A 397 21.41 -10.89 -19.52
CA SER A 397 20.37 -10.43 -20.46
C SER A 397 20.06 -11.17 -21.77
N PHE A 398 18.82 -11.24 -22.28
CA PHE A 398 17.70 -10.27 -22.37
C PHE A 398 16.35 -11.05 -22.48
N GLY A 399 15.14 -10.55 -22.21
CA GLY A 399 14.61 -9.23 -21.86
C GLY A 399 13.07 -9.31 -21.74
N GLY A 400 12.45 -8.32 -21.07
CA GLY A 400 11.01 -8.19 -20.88
C GLY A 400 10.66 -7.50 -19.56
N ASP A 401 11.00 -6.21 -19.44
CA ASP A 401 10.95 -5.43 -18.20
C ASP A 401 9.52 -5.11 -17.74
N SER A 402 8.87 -6.07 -17.09
CA SER A 402 7.95 -5.75 -15.99
C SER A 402 8.82 -5.57 -14.75
N GLY A 403 9.23 -4.33 -14.45
CA GLY A 403 10.26 -4.08 -13.44
C GLY A 403 9.96 -4.81 -12.14
N SER A 404 10.76 -5.82 -11.78
CA SER A 404 10.83 -6.26 -10.40
C SER A 404 11.72 -5.24 -9.69
N PHE A 405 11.43 -4.91 -8.43
CA PHE A 405 12.42 -4.28 -7.56
C PHE A 405 13.74 -5.06 -7.72
N GLY A 406 14.76 -4.37 -8.20
CA GLY A 406 15.88 -4.92 -8.95
C GLY A 406 17.08 -5.34 -8.10
N GLY A 407 16.96 -5.29 -6.77
CA GLY A 407 18.02 -5.68 -5.84
C GLY A 407 18.83 -4.50 -5.31
N GLY A 408 18.22 -3.32 -5.18
CA GLY A 408 18.84 -2.25 -4.40
C GLY A 408 18.99 -2.64 -2.93
N SER A 409 20.10 -2.21 -2.32
CA SER A 409 20.38 -2.36 -0.89
C SER A 409 20.47 -0.98 -0.25
N SER A 410 19.89 -0.82 0.94
CA SER A 410 20.09 0.33 1.81
C SER A 410 21.15 -0.03 2.85
N ASP A 411 22.29 0.68 2.84
CA ASP A 411 23.34 0.58 3.88
C ASP A 411 23.05 1.51 5.08
N GLY A 412 21.83 2.06 5.18
CA GLY A 412 21.36 2.84 6.32
C GLY A 412 21.08 4.32 6.04
N GLY A 413 21.14 4.74 4.77
CA GLY A 413 20.76 6.07 4.32
C GLY A 413 19.26 6.33 4.41
N GLY A 414 18.89 7.57 4.70
CA GLY A 414 17.52 8.00 4.92
C GLY A 414 17.32 8.82 6.18
N ALA A 415 16.09 9.27 6.41
CA ALA A 415 15.71 9.98 7.62
C ALA A 415 14.31 9.58 8.08
N GLY A 416 14.01 9.82 9.35
CA GLY A 416 12.72 9.52 9.95
C GLY A 416 12.30 10.57 10.95
N GLY A 417 11.00 10.61 11.25
CA GLY A 417 10.47 11.55 12.22
C GLY A 417 9.09 11.14 12.74
N SER A 418 8.74 11.68 13.90
CA SER A 418 7.49 11.36 14.60
C SER A 418 6.50 12.54 14.57
N TRP A 419 5.20 12.25 14.64
CA TRP A 419 4.16 13.28 14.68
C TRP A 419 3.21 13.20 15.88
#